data_AF-A0A355ETD7-F1
#
_entry.id   AF-A0A355ETD7-F1
#
_cell.length_a   1.000
_cell.length_b   1.000
_cell.length_c   1.000
_cell.angle_alpha   90.00
_cell.angle_beta   90.00
_cell.angle_gamma   90.00
#
_symmetry.space_group_name_H-M   'P 1'
#
loop_
_entity.id
_entity.type
_entity.pdbx_description
1 polymer ?
#
loop_
_entity_poly.entity_id
_entity_poly.type
_entity_poly.pdbx_seq_one_letter_code
_entity_poly.pdbx_strand_id
1 'polypeptide(L)'
;VAAEIDGRRVFLDPSDRSLAFGQLQYDYEGTPAVLVDKKKPETVVLPETPFDQNARRAVVDLTLDAEGSLVGTGELVLTGHHAWERIDWQDDDAKTLEAWKEWLDDRYKGFVVSDVKFDERPDERRVQLTWKLAQREEDVLGDETSLVPSRPLGPVSQPFVQAAELRRSPVVFDYPDRDEVELRLQWPEGWRVDTAPTLIKQEREQGAFVLEVEEKTAERTLVVRRRFELHARRIARTQDFEAVRSLFAAVEKSDAQTLALVRR
;
A
#
# COMPACT_ATOMS: atom_id res chain seq x y z
N VAL A 1 22.72 -1.18 18.33
CA VAL A 1 23.79 -2.13 18.76
C VAL A 1 24.25 -2.94 17.56
N ALA A 2 25.55 -3.09 17.34
CA ALA A 2 26.06 -4.04 16.33
C ALA A 2 26.44 -5.37 17.01
N ALA A 3 26.03 -6.48 16.43
CA ALA A 3 26.33 -7.83 16.91
C ALA A 3 26.74 -8.74 15.76
N GLU A 4 27.40 -9.86 16.08
CA GLU A 4 27.69 -10.94 15.14
C GLU A 4 26.86 -12.15 15.54
N ILE A 5 25.92 -12.54 14.68
CA ILE A 5 24.98 -13.64 14.92
C ILE A 5 24.98 -14.52 13.66
N ASP A 6 25.18 -15.83 13.84
CA ASP A 6 25.30 -16.82 12.76
C ASP A 6 26.30 -16.43 11.65
N GLY A 7 27.42 -15.80 12.06
CA GLY A 7 28.48 -15.34 11.15
C GLY A 7 28.09 -14.13 10.29
N ARG A 8 26.97 -13.45 10.63
CA ARG A 8 26.53 -12.22 9.97
C ARG A 8 26.55 -11.05 10.95
N ARG A 9 27.01 -9.91 10.47
CA ARG A 9 26.88 -8.65 11.21
C ARG A 9 25.43 -8.20 11.15
N VAL A 10 24.82 -7.99 12.31
CA VAL A 10 23.46 -7.48 12.44
C VAL A 10 23.45 -6.21 13.27
N PHE A 11 22.52 -5.32 12.94
CA PHE A 11 22.26 -4.11 13.70
C PHE A 11 20.91 -4.27 14.39
N LEU A 12 20.90 -4.07 15.70
CA LEU A 12 19.74 -4.27 16.57
C LEU A 12 19.42 -2.97 17.28
N ASP A 13 18.15 -2.61 17.35
CA ASP A 13 17.67 -1.50 18.16
C ASP A 13 16.86 -2.03 19.36
N PRO A 14 17.43 -2.04 20.57
CA PRO A 14 16.75 -2.53 21.76
C PRO A 14 15.77 -1.50 22.36
N SER A 15 15.69 -0.28 21.80
CA SER A 15 14.85 0.79 22.35
C SER A 15 13.38 0.67 21.94
N ASP A 16 13.11 -0.11 20.91
CA ASP A 16 11.77 -0.31 20.35
C ASP A 16 11.46 -1.80 20.22
N ARG A 17 10.38 -2.23 20.87
CA ARG A 17 9.96 -3.63 20.94
C ARG A 17 9.12 -4.07 19.74
N SER A 18 8.60 -3.12 18.98
CA SER A 18 7.82 -3.38 17.77
C SER A 18 8.72 -3.71 16.57
N LEU A 19 10.01 -3.37 16.64
CA LEU A 19 10.98 -3.72 15.61
C LEU A 19 11.28 -5.21 15.64
N ALA A 20 11.22 -5.81 14.45
CA ALA A 20 11.69 -7.17 14.28
C ALA A 20 13.21 -7.29 14.44
N PHE A 21 13.67 -8.52 14.65
CA PHE A 21 15.09 -8.82 14.68
C PHE A 21 15.81 -8.29 13.42
N GLY A 22 16.89 -7.53 13.65
CA GLY A 22 17.71 -6.94 12.59
C GLY A 22 17.04 -5.80 11.80
N GLN A 23 15.90 -5.30 12.26
CA GLN A 23 15.28 -4.08 11.71
C GLN A 23 15.75 -2.88 12.53
N LEU A 24 15.90 -1.74 11.85
CA LEU A 24 16.16 -0.45 12.48
C LEU A 24 14.97 0.45 12.21
N GLN A 25 14.73 1.46 13.04
CA GLN A 25 13.79 2.52 12.67
C GLN A 25 14.26 3.20 11.37
N TYR A 26 13.32 3.60 10.51
CA TYR A 26 13.64 4.13 9.17
C TYR A 26 14.50 5.40 9.21
N ASP A 27 14.47 6.16 10.30
CA ASP A 27 15.26 7.37 10.50
C ASP A 27 16.75 7.06 10.73
N TYR A 28 17.08 5.87 11.25
CA TYR A 28 18.45 5.38 11.35
C TYR A 28 18.98 4.76 10.06
N GLU A 29 18.13 4.13 9.26
CA GLU A 29 18.54 3.47 8.02
C GLU A 29 19.26 4.42 7.06
N GLY A 30 20.32 3.95 6.40
CA GLY A 30 21.10 4.74 5.43
C GLY A 30 21.93 5.87 6.04
N THR A 31 21.93 6.04 7.37
CA THR A 31 22.71 7.08 8.04
C THR A 31 24.13 6.60 8.38
N PRO A 32 25.15 7.50 8.34
CA PRO A 32 26.47 7.19 8.87
C PRO A 32 26.42 6.99 10.38
N ALA A 33 27.04 5.93 10.87
CA ALA A 33 27.18 5.61 12.28
C ALA A 33 28.64 5.29 12.63
N VAL A 34 29.02 5.54 13.89
CA VAL A 34 30.33 5.14 14.41
C VAL A 34 30.13 3.98 15.38
N LEU A 35 30.73 2.84 15.05
CA LEU A 35 30.82 1.71 15.94
C LEU A 35 31.97 1.95 16.90
N VAL A 36 31.62 2.21 18.16
CA VAL A 36 32.59 2.50 19.22
C VAL A 36 33.18 1.19 19.74
N ASP A 37 34.29 0.77 19.15
CA ASP A 37 35.19 -0.24 19.71
C ASP A 37 36.42 0.46 20.31
N LYS A 38 36.84 0.05 21.52
CA LYS A 38 37.93 0.68 22.27
C LYS A 38 39.28 0.70 21.52
N LYS A 39 39.49 -0.22 20.58
CA LYS A 39 40.75 -0.38 19.84
C LYS A 39 40.61 0.00 18.37
N LYS A 40 39.42 -0.15 17.79
CA LYS A 40 39.20 0.09 16.36
C LYS A 40 37.82 0.69 16.09
N PRO A 41 37.63 2.00 16.33
CA PRO A 41 36.40 2.66 15.91
C PRO A 41 36.22 2.51 14.40
N GLU A 42 35.00 2.23 13.98
CA GLU A 42 34.67 2.01 12.57
C GLU A 42 33.51 2.92 12.19
N THR A 43 33.63 3.63 11.06
CA THR A 43 32.49 4.33 10.46
C THR A 43 31.80 3.38 9.50
N VAL A 44 30.50 3.19 9.69
CA VAL A 44 29.65 2.36 8.85
C VAL A 44 28.48 3.20 8.35
N VAL A 45 27.83 2.76 7.29
CA VAL A 45 26.49 3.23 6.93
C VAL A 45 25.51 2.15 7.37
N LEU A 46 24.47 2.54 8.10
CA LEU A 46 23.45 1.60 8.55
C LEU A 46 22.67 1.05 7.35
N PRO A 47 22.34 -0.25 7.33
CA PRO A 47 21.63 -0.85 6.21
C PRO A 47 20.25 -0.20 6.03
N GLU A 48 19.78 -0.19 4.78
CA GLU A 48 18.41 0.22 4.43
C GLU A 48 17.57 -1.01 4.10
N THR A 49 16.31 -0.99 4.53
CA THR A 49 15.33 -1.99 4.12
C THR A 49 14.89 -1.69 2.68
N PRO A 50 15.03 -2.64 1.74
CA PRO A 50 14.67 -2.41 0.35
C PRO A 50 13.15 -2.30 0.16
N PHE A 51 12.74 -1.67 -0.94
CA PHE A 51 11.33 -1.36 -1.22
C PHE A 51 10.41 -2.59 -1.26
N ASP A 52 10.94 -3.73 -1.70
CA ASP A 52 10.20 -5.00 -1.81
C ASP A 52 9.97 -5.69 -0.45
N GLN A 53 10.65 -5.22 0.60
CA GLN A 53 10.40 -5.63 1.99
C GLN A 53 9.49 -4.64 2.75
N ASN A 54 9.25 -3.44 2.19
CA ASN A 54 8.31 -2.44 2.73
C ASN A 54 7.05 -2.41 1.88
N ALA A 55 6.21 -3.45 1.98
CA ALA A 55 5.04 -3.59 1.12
C ALA A 55 3.71 -3.46 1.87
N ARG A 56 2.72 -2.86 1.18
CA ARG A 56 1.30 -2.94 1.49
C ARG A 56 0.60 -3.66 0.34
N ARG A 57 -0.02 -4.79 0.61
CA ARG A 57 -0.73 -5.57 -0.42
C ARG A 57 -2.16 -5.82 0.00
N ALA A 58 -3.10 -5.27 -0.76
CA ALA A 58 -4.52 -5.50 -0.58
C ALA A 58 -5.08 -6.42 -1.68
N VAL A 59 -5.95 -7.35 -1.29
CA VAL A 59 -6.80 -8.12 -2.20
C VAL A 59 -8.23 -7.89 -1.80
N VAL A 60 -9.08 -7.53 -2.74
CA VAL A 60 -10.51 -7.26 -2.52
C VAL A 60 -11.32 -8.10 -3.48
N ASP A 61 -12.12 -9.02 -2.95
CA ASP A 61 -13.01 -9.87 -3.70
C ASP A 61 -14.44 -9.35 -3.54
N LEU A 62 -15.07 -8.91 -4.63
CA LEU A 62 -16.44 -8.40 -4.67
C LEU A 62 -17.31 -9.22 -5.63
N THR A 63 -18.58 -9.37 -5.27
CA THR A 63 -19.63 -9.95 -6.11
C THR A 63 -20.77 -8.96 -6.21
N LEU A 64 -21.17 -8.65 -7.45
CA LEU A 64 -22.39 -7.93 -7.77
C LEU A 64 -23.57 -8.90 -7.84
N ASP A 65 -24.68 -8.58 -7.20
CA ASP A 65 -25.90 -9.36 -7.27
C ASP A 65 -26.86 -8.89 -8.38
N ALA A 66 -27.99 -9.59 -8.51
CA ALA A 66 -28.98 -9.30 -9.54
C ALA A 66 -29.80 -8.04 -9.24
N GLU A 67 -29.64 -7.43 -8.08
CA GLU A 67 -30.29 -6.21 -7.61
C GLU A 67 -29.36 -5.00 -7.73
N GLY A 68 -28.08 -5.22 -8.04
CA GLY A 68 -27.08 -4.17 -8.23
C GLY A 68 -26.25 -3.85 -6.98
N SER A 69 -26.33 -4.69 -5.94
CA SER A 69 -25.57 -4.53 -4.69
C SER A 69 -24.25 -5.31 -4.72
N LEU A 70 -23.21 -4.73 -4.15
CA LEU A 70 -21.89 -5.33 -4.01
C LEU A 70 -21.68 -5.90 -2.60
N VAL A 71 -21.25 -7.15 -2.52
CA VAL A 71 -20.81 -7.80 -1.27
C VAL A 71 -19.47 -8.50 -1.46
N GLY A 72 -18.69 -8.65 -0.39
CA GLY A 72 -17.41 -9.33 -0.50
C GLY A 72 -16.51 -9.27 0.72
N THR A 73 -15.23 -9.50 0.48
CA THR A 73 -14.18 -9.56 1.49
C THR A 73 -12.95 -8.80 1.05
N GLY A 74 -12.15 -8.36 2.01
CA GLY A 74 -10.82 -7.87 1.73
C GLY A 74 -9.77 -8.40 2.69
N GLU A 75 -8.55 -8.44 2.21
CA GLU A 75 -7.33 -8.75 2.96
C GLU A 75 -6.30 -7.66 2.69
N LEU A 76 -5.59 -7.24 3.73
CA LEU A 76 -4.45 -6.32 3.65
C LEU A 76 -3.28 -6.95 4.41
N VAL A 77 -2.15 -7.07 3.74
CA VAL A 77 -0.89 -7.52 4.33
C VAL A 77 0.10 -6.37 4.30
N LEU A 78 0.69 -6.07 5.45
CA LEU A 78 1.72 -5.07 5.64
C LEU A 78 3.03 -5.79 5.97
N THR A 79 4.13 -5.27 5.45
CA THR A 79 5.48 -5.80 5.69
C THR A 79 6.50 -4.70 5.93
N GLY A 80 7.60 -5.02 6.61
CA GLY A 80 8.70 -4.09 6.86
C GLY A 80 8.27 -2.90 7.71
N HIS A 81 8.61 -1.68 7.28
CA HIS A 81 8.25 -0.47 8.02
C HIS A 81 6.73 -0.23 8.09
N HIS A 82 5.97 -0.62 7.06
CA HIS A 82 4.51 -0.53 7.11
C HIS A 82 3.89 -1.44 8.19
N ALA A 83 4.49 -2.60 8.45
CA ALA A 83 4.07 -3.47 9.54
C ALA A 83 4.49 -2.92 10.89
N TRP A 84 5.74 -2.47 11.00
CA TRP A 84 6.28 -1.85 12.22
C TRP A 84 5.43 -0.67 12.70
N GLU A 85 5.01 0.22 11.80
CA GLU A 85 4.10 1.34 12.13
C GLU A 85 2.71 0.91 12.65
N ARG A 86 2.35 -0.37 12.50
CA ARG A 86 1.04 -0.92 12.85
C ARG A 86 1.10 -2.00 13.93
N ILE A 87 2.28 -2.44 14.34
CA ILE A 87 2.46 -3.32 15.48
C ILE A 87 2.25 -2.50 16.75
N ASP A 88 1.45 -3.03 17.67
CA ASP A 88 1.06 -2.31 18.89
C ASP A 88 0.49 -0.90 18.56
N TRP A 89 -0.27 -0.78 17.46
CA TRP A 89 -0.69 0.52 16.91
C TRP A 89 -1.42 1.39 17.93
N GLN A 90 -2.18 0.78 18.84
CA GLN A 90 -2.82 1.43 19.98
C GLN A 90 -2.47 0.70 21.27
N ASP A 91 -2.83 1.29 22.42
CA ASP A 91 -2.48 0.75 23.75
C ASP A 91 -2.93 -0.70 24.00
N ASP A 92 -3.96 -1.17 23.28
CA ASP A 92 -4.53 -2.51 23.41
C ASP A 92 -5.24 -2.98 22.13
N ASP A 93 -5.45 -4.29 22.01
CA ASP A 93 -6.07 -4.93 20.84
C ASP A 93 -7.45 -4.38 20.48
N ALA A 94 -8.25 -3.97 21.49
CA ALA A 94 -9.59 -3.47 21.24
C ALA A 94 -9.53 -2.08 20.58
N LYS A 95 -8.66 -1.20 21.05
CA LYS A 95 -8.40 0.10 20.41
C LYS A 95 -7.77 -0.06 19.03
N THR A 96 -6.83 -1.00 18.86
CA THR A 96 -6.23 -1.30 17.56
C THR A 96 -7.29 -1.77 16.56
N LEU A 97 -8.21 -2.63 17.01
CA LEU A 97 -9.34 -3.07 16.19
C LEU A 97 -10.26 -1.92 15.78
N GLU A 98 -10.60 -1.03 16.72
CA GLU A 98 -11.42 0.15 16.40
C GLU A 98 -10.70 1.10 15.43
N ALA A 99 -9.40 1.33 15.61
CA ALA A 99 -8.60 2.12 14.67
C ALA A 99 -8.59 1.51 13.25
N TRP A 100 -8.51 0.18 13.14
CA TRP A 100 -8.64 -0.51 11.85
C TRP A 100 -10.02 -0.36 11.23
N LYS A 101 -11.09 -0.43 12.03
CA LYS A 101 -12.46 -0.20 11.54
C LYS A 101 -12.63 1.22 11.02
N GLU A 102 -12.21 2.22 11.81
CA GLU A 102 -12.27 3.63 11.40
C GLU A 102 -11.47 3.88 10.12
N TRP A 103 -10.27 3.30 10.02
CA TRP A 103 -9.43 3.41 8.83
C TRP A 103 -10.08 2.80 7.57
N LEU A 104 -10.73 1.64 7.72
CA LEU A 104 -11.46 0.97 6.64
C LEU A 104 -12.75 1.72 6.26
N ASP A 105 -13.51 2.19 7.24
CA ASP A 105 -14.74 2.97 7.03
C ASP A 105 -14.45 4.29 6.31
N ASP A 106 -13.29 4.90 6.56
CA ASP A 106 -12.86 6.07 5.82
C ASP A 106 -12.60 5.78 4.33
N ARG A 107 -12.07 4.60 4.03
CA ARG A 107 -11.69 4.20 2.67
C ARG A 107 -12.85 3.62 1.88
N TYR A 108 -13.75 2.92 2.53
CA TYR A 108 -14.91 2.29 1.89
C TYR A 108 -16.20 3.04 2.16
N LYS A 109 -16.20 4.35 1.88
CA LYS A 109 -17.44 5.14 1.84
C LYS A 109 -18.45 4.45 0.90
N GLY A 110 -19.68 4.31 1.38
CA GLY A 110 -20.76 3.59 0.71
C GLY A 110 -20.85 2.09 1.01
N PHE A 111 -19.94 1.56 1.84
CA PHE A 111 -20.01 0.20 2.34
C PHE A 111 -20.17 0.18 3.87
N VAL A 112 -20.75 -0.89 4.36
CA VAL A 112 -20.65 -1.33 5.75
C VAL A 112 -19.47 -2.28 5.84
N VAL A 113 -18.46 -1.89 6.63
CA VAL A 113 -17.33 -2.75 6.98
C VAL A 113 -17.71 -3.59 8.20
N SER A 114 -17.44 -4.90 8.16
CA SER A 114 -17.73 -5.80 9.29
C SER A 114 -16.69 -6.92 9.39
N ASP A 115 -16.75 -7.70 10.48
CA ASP A 115 -15.89 -8.87 10.72
C ASP A 115 -14.39 -8.55 10.56
N VAL A 116 -13.99 -7.35 11.00
CA VAL A 116 -12.59 -6.89 10.96
C VAL A 116 -11.78 -7.72 11.94
N LYS A 117 -10.66 -8.28 11.47
CA LYS A 117 -9.71 -9.07 12.26
C LYS A 117 -8.30 -8.73 11.83
N PHE A 118 -7.38 -8.66 12.78
CA PHE A 118 -5.97 -8.45 12.50
C PHE A 118 -5.11 -9.52 13.21
N ASP A 119 -3.94 -9.78 12.64
CA ASP A 119 -2.90 -10.70 13.15
C ASP A 119 -1.56 -9.98 13.02
N GLU A 120 -0.88 -9.79 14.15
CA GLU A 120 0.43 -9.15 14.21
C GLU A 120 1.51 -10.20 14.44
N ARG A 121 2.56 -10.15 13.63
CA ARG A 121 3.74 -11.02 13.74
C ARG A 121 4.99 -10.15 13.70
N PRO A 122 5.36 -9.53 14.84
CA PRO A 122 6.51 -8.65 14.90
C PRO A 122 7.80 -9.31 14.44
N ASP A 123 8.05 -10.56 14.87
CA ASP A 123 9.24 -11.33 14.45
C ASP A 123 9.32 -11.57 12.93
N GLU A 124 8.17 -11.61 12.25
CA GLU A 124 8.07 -11.78 10.79
C GLU A 124 8.00 -10.44 10.04
N ARG A 125 8.04 -9.30 10.74
CA ARG A 125 7.80 -7.95 10.17
C ARG A 125 6.48 -7.89 9.42
N ARG A 126 5.41 -8.46 9.98
CA ARG A 126 4.16 -8.64 9.26
C ARG A 126 2.95 -8.29 10.10
N VAL A 127 2.00 -7.57 9.48
CA VAL A 127 0.64 -7.42 9.99
C VAL A 127 -0.33 -7.87 8.89
N GLN A 128 -1.33 -8.65 9.24
CA GLN A 128 -2.39 -9.07 8.33
C GLN A 128 -3.74 -8.60 8.87
N LEU A 129 -4.60 -8.08 7.99
CA LEU A 129 -5.93 -7.59 8.29
C LEU A 129 -6.91 -8.24 7.31
N THR A 130 -8.08 -8.67 7.79
CA THR A 130 -9.19 -9.17 6.97
C THR A 130 -10.49 -8.52 7.37
N TRP A 131 -11.40 -8.30 6.41
CA TRP A 131 -12.72 -7.70 6.65
C TRP A 131 -13.76 -8.18 5.63
N LYS A 132 -15.02 -7.89 5.93
CA LYS A 132 -16.18 -8.04 5.03
C LYS A 132 -16.71 -6.68 4.60
N LEU A 133 -17.24 -6.65 3.38
CA LEU A 133 -17.85 -5.48 2.76
C LEU A 133 -19.28 -5.83 2.32
N ALA A 134 -20.22 -4.94 2.61
CA ALA A 134 -21.55 -4.93 2.01
C ALA A 134 -21.91 -3.50 1.62
N GLN A 135 -22.31 -3.27 0.38
CA GLN A 135 -22.75 -1.95 -0.07
C GLN A 135 -24.00 -1.54 0.72
N ARG A 136 -24.07 -0.27 1.12
CA ARG A 136 -25.21 0.27 1.84
C ARG A 136 -26.41 0.36 0.90
N GLU A 137 -27.61 0.12 1.42
CA GLU A 137 -28.84 0.11 0.62
C GLU A 137 -29.09 1.47 -0.06
N GLU A 138 -28.77 2.58 0.62
CA GLU A 138 -28.89 3.93 0.08
C GLU A 138 -27.93 4.24 -1.09
N ASP A 139 -26.87 3.43 -1.25
CA ASP A 139 -25.86 3.58 -2.30
C ASP A 139 -26.08 2.61 -3.48
N VAL A 140 -27.11 1.75 -3.43
CA VAL A 140 -27.47 0.84 -4.52
C VAL A 140 -28.32 1.57 -5.56
N LEU A 141 -27.83 1.65 -6.81
CA LEU A 141 -28.52 2.37 -7.90
C LEU A 141 -29.46 1.46 -8.71
N GLY A 142 -29.39 0.15 -8.54
CA GLY A 142 -30.27 -0.83 -9.17
C GLY A 142 -29.80 -1.31 -10.55
N ASP A 143 -29.63 -0.42 -11.52
CA ASP A 143 -29.21 -0.73 -12.89
C ASP A 143 -27.78 -0.31 -13.23
N GLU A 144 -27.09 0.35 -12.29
CA GLU A 144 -25.69 0.74 -12.38
C GLU A 144 -24.98 0.45 -11.04
N THR A 145 -23.69 0.14 -11.09
CA THR A 145 -22.82 0.17 -9.90
C THR A 145 -21.44 0.71 -10.28
N SER A 146 -20.81 1.42 -9.35
CA SER A 146 -19.47 1.98 -9.55
C SER A 146 -18.59 1.79 -8.33
N LEU A 147 -17.29 1.66 -8.58
CA LEU A 147 -16.29 1.44 -7.53
C LEU A 147 -14.94 2.06 -7.91
N VAL A 148 -14.11 2.30 -6.90
CA VAL A 148 -12.76 2.83 -7.04
C VAL A 148 -11.76 1.68 -6.84
N PRO A 149 -11.11 1.17 -7.90
CA PRO A 149 -10.28 -0.05 -7.80
C PRO A 149 -9.01 0.09 -6.98
N SER A 150 -8.58 1.31 -6.68
CA SER A 150 -7.37 1.57 -5.88
C SER A 150 -7.57 1.41 -4.37
N ARG A 151 -8.81 1.25 -3.88
CA ARG A 151 -9.07 1.10 -2.44
C ARG A 151 -8.57 -0.26 -1.93
N PRO A 152 -7.99 -0.32 -0.71
CA PRO A 152 -7.95 0.72 0.32
C PRO A 152 -6.68 1.61 0.29
N LEU A 153 -5.73 1.33 -0.62
CA LEU A 153 -4.42 2.01 -0.61
C LEU A 153 -4.39 3.31 -1.42
N GLY A 154 -5.40 3.56 -2.25
CA GLY A 154 -5.61 4.81 -2.97
C GLY A 154 -7.02 5.38 -2.75
N PRO A 155 -7.32 6.56 -3.31
CA PRO A 155 -6.48 7.28 -4.26
C PRO A 155 -5.25 7.92 -3.62
N VAL A 156 -4.09 7.77 -4.27
CA VAL A 156 -2.85 8.45 -3.87
C VAL A 156 -2.82 9.85 -4.47
N SER A 157 -2.60 10.86 -3.65
CA SER A 157 -2.43 12.24 -4.12
C SER A 157 -0.99 12.53 -4.54
N GLN A 158 -0.84 13.48 -5.46
CA GLN A 158 0.46 14.05 -5.82
C GLN A 158 0.95 15.00 -4.71
N PRO A 159 2.02 14.68 -3.95
CA PRO A 159 2.49 15.58 -2.91
C PRO A 159 3.34 16.75 -3.45
N PHE A 160 3.84 16.68 -4.68
CA PHE A 160 4.81 17.64 -5.22
C PHE A 160 4.16 18.75 -6.05
N VAL A 161 3.83 19.87 -5.40
CA VAL A 161 3.25 21.05 -6.05
C VAL A 161 4.26 21.97 -6.75
N GLN A 162 5.56 21.82 -6.43
CA GLN A 162 6.62 22.68 -6.96
C GLN A 162 7.21 22.14 -8.28
N ALA A 163 7.59 23.03 -9.19
CA ALA A 163 8.40 22.71 -10.37
C ALA A 163 9.82 22.24 -9.99
N ALA A 164 10.36 21.27 -10.74
CA ALA A 164 11.65 20.66 -10.46
C ALA A 164 12.80 21.68 -10.43
N GLU A 165 12.83 22.62 -11.37
CA GLU A 165 13.83 23.68 -11.49
C GLU A 165 13.82 24.69 -10.33
N LEU A 166 12.72 24.79 -9.58
CA LEU A 166 12.63 25.66 -8.40
C LEU A 166 13.12 24.97 -7.13
N ARG A 167 13.30 23.65 -7.16
CA ARG A 167 13.73 22.87 -6.01
C ARG A 167 15.20 23.13 -5.70
N ARG A 168 15.54 23.22 -4.41
CA ARG A 168 16.91 23.45 -3.91
C ARG A 168 17.40 22.40 -2.92
N SER A 169 16.48 21.62 -2.35
CA SER A 169 16.77 20.52 -1.42
C SER A 169 16.31 19.18 -2.01
N PRO A 170 16.93 18.05 -1.64
CA PRO A 170 16.44 16.72 -2.01
C PRO A 170 15.03 16.43 -1.46
N VAL A 171 14.30 15.50 -2.09
CA VAL A 171 13.17 14.81 -1.40
C VAL A 171 13.77 13.70 -0.57
N VAL A 172 13.27 13.54 0.64
CA VAL A 172 13.55 12.38 1.47
C VAL A 172 12.19 11.81 1.87
N PHE A 173 11.91 10.60 1.43
CA PHE A 173 10.81 9.78 1.94
C PHE A 173 11.28 9.05 3.20
N ASP A 174 10.35 8.55 4.00
CA ASP A 174 10.70 7.80 5.21
C ASP A 174 11.49 6.54 4.84
N TYR A 175 10.98 5.78 3.87
CA TYR A 175 11.61 4.59 3.31
C TYR A 175 11.08 4.34 1.88
N PRO A 176 11.80 3.55 1.04
CA PRO A 176 11.27 3.10 -0.24
C PRO A 176 10.21 2.02 0.00
N ASP A 177 9.15 1.96 -0.82
CA ASP A 177 8.00 1.10 -0.57
C ASP A 177 7.30 0.58 -1.84
N ARG A 178 6.38 -0.38 -1.63
CA ARG A 178 5.52 -0.96 -2.66
C ARG A 178 4.07 -1.04 -2.18
N ASP A 179 3.17 -0.53 -3.01
CA ASP A 179 1.72 -0.66 -2.84
C ASP A 179 1.12 -1.53 -3.94
N GLU A 180 0.36 -2.54 -3.53
CA GLU A 180 -0.34 -3.45 -4.42
C GLU A 180 -1.81 -3.54 -4.04
N VAL A 181 -2.69 -3.40 -5.03
CA VAL A 181 -4.13 -3.65 -4.88
C VAL A 181 -4.58 -4.56 -6.00
N GLU A 182 -5.18 -5.69 -5.64
CA GLU A 182 -5.86 -6.59 -6.57
C GLU A 182 -7.36 -6.58 -6.26
N LEU A 183 -8.14 -6.00 -7.15
CA LEU A 183 -9.60 -6.10 -7.11
C LEU A 183 -10.03 -7.26 -8.01
N ARG A 184 -10.84 -8.16 -7.47
CA ARG A 184 -11.52 -9.22 -8.20
C ARG A 184 -13.02 -9.00 -8.11
N LEU A 185 -13.66 -8.90 -9.25
CA LEU A 185 -15.10 -8.67 -9.36
C LEU A 185 -15.76 -9.79 -10.14
N GLN A 186 -16.90 -10.25 -9.63
CA GLN A 186 -17.81 -11.15 -10.33
C GLN A 186 -19.19 -10.50 -10.44
N TRP A 187 -19.95 -10.79 -11.50
CA TRP A 187 -21.30 -10.28 -11.69
C TRP A 187 -22.26 -11.30 -12.28
N PRO A 188 -23.59 -11.10 -12.17
CA PRO A 188 -24.58 -12.04 -12.66
C PRO A 188 -24.87 -11.83 -14.16
N GLU A 189 -25.71 -12.68 -14.72
CA GLU A 189 -26.23 -12.46 -16.07
C GLU A 189 -27.00 -11.13 -16.18
N GLY A 190 -27.01 -10.54 -17.37
CA GLY A 190 -27.63 -9.23 -17.62
C GLY A 190 -26.78 -8.03 -17.17
N TRP A 191 -25.60 -8.26 -16.59
CA TRP A 191 -24.65 -7.19 -16.28
C TRP A 191 -23.42 -7.25 -17.18
N ARG A 192 -22.83 -6.08 -17.43
CA ARG A 192 -21.57 -5.95 -18.16
C ARG A 192 -20.77 -4.75 -17.65
N VAL A 193 -19.47 -4.80 -17.87
CA VAL A 193 -18.58 -3.65 -17.67
C VAL A 193 -18.98 -2.55 -18.66
N ASP A 194 -19.18 -1.33 -18.15
CA ASP A 194 -19.45 -0.16 -18.98
C ASP A 194 -18.19 0.70 -19.13
N THR A 195 -17.49 0.95 -18.03
CA THR A 195 -16.22 1.70 -18.00
C THR A 195 -15.25 0.98 -17.07
N ALA A 196 -13.99 0.85 -17.50
CA ALA A 196 -12.90 0.33 -16.67
C ALA A 196 -11.69 1.28 -16.72
N PRO A 197 -10.82 1.26 -15.70
CA PRO A 197 -9.60 2.05 -15.73
C PRO A 197 -8.70 1.69 -16.93
N THR A 198 -8.00 2.68 -17.43
CA THR A 198 -7.06 2.52 -18.55
C THR A 198 -5.79 1.81 -18.06
N LEU A 199 -5.34 0.80 -18.82
CA LEU A 199 -4.05 0.14 -18.57
C LEU A 199 -2.91 1.17 -18.64
N ILE A 200 -2.02 1.13 -17.65
CA ILE A 200 -0.84 1.99 -17.57
C ILE A 200 0.36 1.14 -17.19
N LYS A 201 1.49 1.37 -17.86
CA LYS A 201 2.78 0.83 -17.46
C LYS A 201 3.84 1.91 -17.57
N GLN A 202 4.35 2.36 -16.44
CA GLN A 202 5.42 3.35 -16.34
C GLN A 202 6.49 2.83 -15.38
N GLU A 203 7.66 2.50 -15.91
CA GLU A 203 8.80 2.01 -15.13
C GLU A 203 9.98 2.97 -15.30
N ARG A 204 10.60 3.34 -14.19
CA ARG A 204 11.79 4.20 -14.11
C ARG A 204 12.73 3.64 -13.04
N GLU A 205 13.96 4.14 -13.00
CA GLU A 205 14.93 3.77 -11.96
C GLU A 205 14.40 4.08 -10.56
N GLN A 206 13.74 5.23 -10.39
CA GLN A 206 13.26 5.73 -9.09
C GLN A 206 11.96 5.06 -8.61
N GLY A 207 11.25 4.35 -9.48
CA GLY A 207 9.95 3.76 -9.15
C GLY A 207 9.17 3.31 -10.37
N ALA A 208 8.04 2.67 -10.11
CA ALA A 208 7.15 2.16 -11.15
C ALA A 208 5.68 2.31 -10.78
N PHE A 209 4.84 2.38 -11.81
CA PHE A 209 3.40 2.32 -11.68
C PHE A 209 2.84 1.46 -12.80
N VAL A 210 2.08 0.44 -12.41
CA VAL A 210 1.46 -0.53 -13.30
C VAL A 210 0.01 -0.69 -12.90
N LEU A 211 -0.92 -0.50 -13.85
CA LEU A 211 -2.32 -0.86 -13.72
C LEU A 211 -2.69 -1.78 -14.87
N GLU A 212 -3.15 -2.99 -14.55
CA GLU A 212 -3.63 -3.99 -15.50
C GLU A 212 -5.12 -4.27 -15.24
N VAL A 213 -5.87 -4.51 -16.32
CA VAL A 213 -7.28 -4.91 -16.26
C VAL A 213 -7.45 -6.15 -17.12
N GLU A 214 -7.95 -7.22 -16.50
CA GLU A 214 -8.24 -8.49 -17.15
C GLU A 214 -9.75 -8.76 -17.04
N GLU A 215 -10.49 -8.52 -18.12
CA GLU A 215 -11.91 -8.84 -18.21
C GLU A 215 -12.13 -10.16 -18.95
N LYS A 216 -12.93 -11.06 -18.36
CA LYS A 216 -13.40 -12.29 -18.99
C LYS A 216 -14.92 -12.27 -19.07
N THR A 217 -15.45 -11.66 -20.11
CA THR A 217 -16.90 -11.45 -20.27
C THR A 217 -17.71 -12.75 -20.23
N ALA A 218 -17.20 -13.84 -20.81
CA ALA A 218 -17.87 -15.14 -20.81
C ALA A 218 -17.95 -15.77 -19.40
N GLU A 219 -16.98 -15.48 -18.54
CA GLU A 219 -16.92 -15.94 -17.14
C GLU A 219 -17.59 -14.92 -16.19
N ARG A 220 -17.94 -13.72 -16.69
CA ARG A 220 -18.47 -12.59 -15.91
C ARG A 220 -17.57 -12.20 -14.74
N THR A 221 -16.27 -12.13 -15.03
CA THR A 221 -15.25 -11.77 -14.05
C THR A 221 -14.34 -10.67 -14.57
N LEU A 222 -13.85 -9.82 -13.68
CA LEU A 222 -12.84 -8.80 -13.97
C LEU A 222 -11.82 -8.77 -12.83
N VAL A 223 -10.55 -8.68 -13.19
CA VAL A 223 -9.45 -8.48 -12.24
C VAL A 223 -8.72 -7.18 -12.57
N VAL A 224 -8.63 -6.26 -11.61
CA VAL A 224 -7.75 -5.08 -11.70
C VAL A 224 -6.54 -5.31 -10.81
N ARG A 225 -5.34 -5.14 -11.35
CA ARG A 225 -4.09 -5.18 -10.59
C ARG A 225 -3.40 -3.84 -10.67
N ARG A 226 -3.25 -3.18 -9.53
CA ARG A 226 -2.56 -1.90 -9.36
C ARG A 226 -1.29 -2.14 -8.55
N ARG A 227 -0.14 -1.74 -9.08
CA ARG A 227 1.15 -1.74 -8.38
C ARG A 227 1.82 -0.37 -8.49
N PHE A 228 2.17 0.21 -7.36
CA PHE A 228 2.95 1.43 -7.26
C PHE A 228 4.22 1.16 -6.44
N GLU A 229 5.37 1.59 -6.92
CA GLU A 229 6.67 1.31 -6.32
C GLU A 229 7.49 2.60 -6.26
N LEU A 230 8.08 2.85 -5.10
CA LEU A 230 9.11 3.86 -4.90
C LEU A 230 10.40 3.15 -4.52
N HIS A 231 11.42 3.19 -5.38
CA HIS A 231 12.64 2.40 -5.19
C HIS A 231 13.69 3.10 -4.33
N ALA A 232 13.57 4.42 -4.13
CA ALA A 232 14.61 5.22 -3.50
C ALA A 232 14.03 6.17 -2.44
N ARG A 233 14.64 6.12 -1.25
CA ARG A 233 14.33 7.01 -0.13
C ARG A 233 14.68 8.48 -0.43
N ARG A 234 15.84 8.73 -1.05
CA ARG A 234 16.38 10.07 -1.27
C ARG A 234 16.48 10.42 -2.75
N ILE A 235 15.81 11.49 -3.14
CA ILE A 235 15.80 12.00 -4.53
C ILE A 235 16.49 13.37 -4.58
N ALA A 236 17.73 13.38 -5.07
CA ALA A 236 18.55 14.60 -5.08
C ALA A 236 18.69 15.27 -6.45
N ARG A 237 18.70 14.48 -7.55
CA ARG A 237 18.86 15.02 -8.91
C ARG A 237 17.52 15.58 -9.41
N THR A 238 17.56 16.72 -10.08
CA THR A 238 16.35 17.38 -10.63
C THR A 238 15.56 16.48 -11.57
N GLN A 239 16.26 15.72 -12.44
CA GLN A 239 15.64 14.77 -13.37
C GLN A 239 14.92 13.61 -12.65
N ASP A 240 15.50 13.12 -11.55
CA ASP A 240 14.92 12.03 -10.75
C ASP A 240 13.69 12.52 -10.01
N PHE A 241 13.73 13.75 -9.51
CA PHE A 241 12.58 14.40 -8.89
C PHE A 241 11.44 14.56 -9.90
N GLU A 242 11.73 15.01 -11.12
CA GLU A 242 10.70 15.13 -12.16
C GLU A 242 10.10 13.77 -12.53
N ALA A 243 10.93 12.71 -12.57
CA ALA A 243 10.46 11.34 -12.81
C ALA A 243 9.51 10.86 -11.69
N VAL A 244 9.88 11.07 -10.42
CA VAL A 244 9.04 10.71 -9.27
C VAL A 244 7.75 11.54 -9.25
N ARG A 245 7.84 12.85 -9.50
CA ARG A 245 6.65 13.70 -9.62
C ARG A 245 5.74 13.21 -10.74
N SER A 246 6.25 12.96 -11.93
CA SER A 246 5.45 12.42 -13.04
C SER A 246 4.80 11.08 -12.68
N LEU A 247 5.49 10.24 -11.90
CA LEU A 247 4.96 8.97 -11.41
C LEU A 247 3.76 9.17 -10.48
N PHE A 248 3.89 9.99 -9.43
CA PHE A 248 2.77 10.30 -8.52
C PHE A 248 1.57 10.94 -9.25
N ALA A 249 1.83 11.77 -10.27
CA ALA A 249 0.75 12.38 -11.06
C ALA A 249 0.02 11.34 -11.92
N ALA A 250 0.75 10.35 -12.44
CA ALA A 250 0.15 9.23 -13.16
C ALA A 250 -0.69 8.35 -12.23
N VAL A 251 -0.21 8.08 -11.01
CA VAL A 251 -0.94 7.34 -9.98
C VAL A 251 -2.22 8.07 -9.60
N GLU A 252 -2.15 9.36 -9.24
CA GLU A 252 -3.30 10.18 -8.84
C GLU A 252 -4.37 10.21 -9.94
N LYS A 253 -3.96 10.46 -11.18
CA LYS A 253 -4.88 10.43 -12.34
C LYS A 253 -5.49 9.05 -12.56
N SER A 254 -4.70 7.99 -12.35
CA SER A 254 -5.17 6.63 -12.51
C SER A 254 -6.18 6.23 -11.45
N ASP A 255 -5.90 6.54 -10.19
CA ASP A 255 -6.74 6.21 -9.05
C ASP A 255 -8.06 7.01 -9.04
N ALA A 256 -8.10 8.14 -9.76
CA ALA A 256 -9.34 8.89 -9.98
C ALA A 256 -10.31 8.22 -10.97
N GLN A 257 -9.87 7.19 -11.71
CA GLN A 257 -10.75 6.45 -12.62
C GLN A 257 -11.63 5.46 -11.85
N THR A 258 -12.91 5.40 -12.22
CA THR A 258 -13.87 4.45 -11.66
C THR A 258 -14.00 3.22 -12.56
N LEU A 259 -14.36 2.08 -11.95
CA LEU A 259 -14.89 0.92 -12.64
C LEU A 259 -16.42 0.97 -12.49
N ALA A 260 -17.15 0.85 -13.60
CA ALA A 260 -18.61 0.88 -13.62
C ALA A 260 -19.19 -0.32 -14.38
N LEU A 261 -20.31 -0.84 -13.89
CA LEU A 261 -21.10 -1.89 -14.53
C LEU A 261 -22.53 -1.42 -14.68
N VAL A 262 -23.18 -1.86 -15.76
CA VAL A 262 -24.58 -1.54 -16.06
C VAL A 262 -25.36 -2.79 -16.39
N ARG A 263 -26.65 -2.78 -16.03
CA ARG A 263 -27.62 -3.80 -16.41
C ARG A 263 -28.10 -3.57 -17.84
N ARG A 264 -28.14 -4.62 -18.66
CA ARG A 264 -28.65 -4.61 -20.03
C ARG A 264 -29.51 -5.81 -20.36
#